data_AF-A0A7W0HBD6-F1
#
_entry.id   AF-A0A7W0HBD6-F1
#
_cell.length_a   1.000
_cell.length_b   1.000
_cell.length_c   1.000
_cell.angle_alpha   90.00
_cell.angle_beta   90.00
_cell.angle_gamma   90.00
#
_symmetry.space_group_name_H-M   'P 1'
#
loop_
_entity.id
_entity.type
_entity.pdbx_description
1 polymer ?
#
loop_
_entity_poly.entity_id
_entity_poly.type
_entity_poly.pdbx_seq_one_letter_code
_entity_poly.pdbx_strand_id
1 'polypeptide(L)'
;MKFNPLREVVEGKRLVVVDDSIVRGNTTRQIVGMLRDAGASEVHMRISAPPIRHPCHYGIDMSTKQEMVAHDRTVDEIAEELGCDSLAYLSLEGVYEAIRGERGTHCDACFTGEYPLERTADANGKFALEELAVVKS
;
A
#
# COMPACT_ATOMS: atom_id res chain seq x y z
N MET A 1 -8.44 19.91 -7.54
CA MET A 1 -8.52 19.44 -6.14
C MET A 1 -9.44 18.21 -6.15
N LYS A 2 -8.96 17.01 -5.77
CA LYS A 2 -9.74 15.75 -5.90
C LYS A 2 -10.66 15.47 -4.69
N PHE A 3 -10.38 16.07 -3.55
CA PHE A 3 -11.10 15.84 -2.30
C PHE A 3 -11.48 17.17 -1.65
N ASN A 4 -12.54 17.19 -0.84
CA ASN A 4 -12.99 18.36 -0.08
C ASN A 4 -13.61 17.89 1.26
N PRO A 5 -12.91 18.04 2.40
CA PRO A 5 -13.41 17.57 3.69
C PRO A 5 -14.58 18.44 4.17
N LEU A 6 -15.61 17.81 4.70
CA LEU A 6 -16.75 18.50 5.32
C LEU A 6 -16.39 18.87 6.75
N ARG A 7 -15.95 20.12 6.96
CA ARG A 7 -15.48 20.62 8.27
C ARG A 7 -16.48 20.35 9.40
N GLU A 8 -17.77 20.55 9.16
CA GLU A 8 -18.85 20.28 10.14
C GLU A 8 -18.90 18.83 10.65
N VAL A 9 -18.37 17.88 9.87
CA VAL A 9 -18.30 16.46 10.23
C VAL A 9 -16.98 16.13 10.94
N VAL A 10 -15.90 16.81 10.56
CA VAL A 10 -14.51 16.49 10.92
C VAL A 10 -14.04 17.22 12.17
N GLU A 11 -14.43 18.48 12.35
CA GLU A 11 -13.85 19.37 13.36
C GLU A 11 -14.00 18.82 14.79
N GLY A 12 -12.88 18.75 15.51
CA GLY A 12 -12.78 18.24 16.88
C GLY A 12 -12.90 16.72 17.02
N LYS A 13 -13.02 15.96 15.92
CA LYS A 13 -13.23 14.51 15.97
C LYS A 13 -11.95 13.70 15.79
N ARG A 14 -11.97 12.53 16.43
CA ARG A 14 -11.01 11.44 16.21
C ARG A 14 -11.52 10.59 15.05
N LEU A 15 -10.75 10.53 13.97
CA LEU A 15 -11.17 9.87 12.74
C LEU A 15 -10.46 8.54 12.55
N VAL A 16 -11.22 7.55 12.08
CA VAL A 16 -10.66 6.34 11.47
C VAL A 16 -10.91 6.43 9.98
N VAL A 17 -9.83 6.47 9.20
CA VAL A 17 -9.87 6.57 7.73
C VAL A 17 -9.47 5.23 7.17
N VAL A 18 -10.34 4.65 6.35
CA VAL A 18 -10.11 3.35 5.70
C VAL A 18 -9.76 3.60 4.24
N ASP A 19 -8.65 3.02 3.78
CA ASP A 19 -8.23 3.07 2.37
C ASP A 19 -7.84 1.66 1.90
N ASP A 20 -7.81 1.44 0.60
CA ASP A 20 -7.57 0.11 0.03
C ASP A 20 -6.11 -0.34 0.18
N SER A 21 -5.18 0.57 -0.07
CA SER A 21 -3.76 0.31 -0.21
C SER A 21 -2.95 1.60 -0.07
N ILE A 22 -1.66 1.47 0.29
CA ILE A 22 -0.71 2.58 0.23
C ILE A 22 0.52 2.11 -0.55
N VAL A 23 0.77 2.76 -1.69
CA VAL A 23 1.97 2.51 -2.52
C VAL A 23 3.05 3.53 -2.17
N ARG A 24 2.92 4.79 -2.61
CA ARG A 24 3.92 5.85 -2.41
C ARG A 24 3.63 6.78 -1.21
N GLY A 25 2.49 6.63 -0.55
CA GLY A 25 2.10 7.48 0.59
C GLY A 25 1.67 8.92 0.24
N ASN A 26 2.04 9.48 -0.91
CA ASN A 26 1.73 10.88 -1.29
C ASN A 26 0.25 11.23 -1.16
N THR A 27 -0.65 10.39 -1.70
CA THR A 27 -2.10 10.63 -1.63
C THR A 27 -2.60 10.55 -0.20
N THR A 28 -2.20 9.53 0.54
CA THR A 28 -2.59 9.35 1.95
C THR A 28 -2.10 10.52 2.81
N ARG A 29 -0.86 10.99 2.62
CA ARG A 29 -0.31 12.17 3.31
C ARG A 29 -1.14 13.43 3.02
N GLN A 30 -1.54 13.63 1.77
CA GLN A 30 -2.42 14.75 1.40
C GLN A 30 -3.79 14.64 2.09
N ILE A 31 -4.38 13.44 2.14
CA ILE A 31 -5.66 13.19 2.82
C ILE A 31 -5.55 13.49 4.32
N VAL A 32 -4.51 12.97 4.99
CA VAL A 32 -4.26 13.22 6.41
C VAL A 32 -4.10 14.71 6.69
N GLY A 33 -3.29 15.42 5.88
CA GLY A 33 -3.11 16.86 5.99
C GLY A 33 -4.43 17.63 5.84
N MET A 34 -5.22 17.31 4.81
CA MET A 34 -6.53 17.94 4.59
C MET A 34 -7.52 17.72 5.74
N LEU A 35 -7.51 16.54 6.37
CA LEU A 35 -8.36 16.24 7.53
C LEU A 35 -7.89 17.00 8.78
N ARG A 36 -6.58 17.11 8.98
CA ARG A 36 -5.99 17.93 10.05
C ARG A 36 -6.33 19.41 9.87
N ASP A 37 -6.19 19.94 8.65
CA ASP A 37 -6.55 21.32 8.31
C ASP A 37 -8.05 21.60 8.52
N ALA A 38 -8.90 20.58 8.34
CA ALA A 38 -10.33 20.63 8.63
C ALA A 38 -10.67 20.50 10.14
N GLY A 39 -9.66 20.35 11.01
CA GLY A 39 -9.81 20.34 12.46
C GLY A 39 -9.91 18.97 13.11
N ALA A 40 -9.51 17.87 12.44
CA ALA A 40 -9.48 16.56 13.07
C ALA A 40 -8.53 16.52 14.28
N SER A 41 -9.02 16.02 15.43
CA SER A 41 -8.22 15.91 16.65
C SER A 41 -7.23 14.76 16.60
N GLU A 42 -7.60 13.66 15.93
CA GLU A 42 -6.75 12.49 15.63
C GLU A 42 -7.17 11.91 14.26
N VAL A 43 -6.23 11.31 13.54
CA VAL A 43 -6.42 10.63 12.26
C VAL A 43 -5.72 9.27 12.33
N HIS A 44 -6.50 8.19 12.34
CA HIS A 44 -6.01 6.82 12.36
C HIS A 44 -6.28 6.14 11.02
N MET A 45 -5.23 5.68 10.35
CA MET A 45 -5.33 5.00 9.05
C MET A 45 -5.52 3.50 9.22
N ARG A 46 -6.45 2.90 8.47
CA ARG A 46 -6.69 1.46 8.40
C ARG A 46 -6.68 1.02 6.94
N ILE A 47 -5.74 0.17 6.58
CA ILE A 47 -5.51 -0.21 5.18
C ILE A 47 -5.97 -1.64 4.97
N SER A 48 -6.88 -1.86 4.02
CA SER A 48 -7.46 -3.19 3.75
C SER A 48 -6.57 -4.12 2.92
N ALA A 49 -5.28 -3.81 2.85
CA ALA A 49 -4.25 -4.65 2.25
C ALA A 49 -3.04 -4.72 3.19
N PRO A 50 -2.18 -5.76 3.08
CA PRO A 50 -0.87 -5.76 3.70
C PRO A 50 0.02 -4.66 3.10
N PRO A 51 1.13 -4.28 3.77
CA PRO A 51 2.06 -3.29 3.23
C PRO A 51 2.64 -3.75 1.89
N ILE A 52 2.54 -2.92 0.85
CA ILE A 52 3.14 -3.20 -0.46
C ILE A 52 4.62 -2.86 -0.39
N ARG A 53 5.47 -3.89 -0.41
CA ARG A 53 6.93 -3.77 -0.24
C ARG A 53 7.71 -4.12 -1.50
N HIS A 54 7.05 -4.74 -2.48
CA HIS A 54 7.70 -5.25 -3.69
C HIS A 54 6.92 -4.84 -4.95
N PRO A 55 7.62 -4.55 -6.07
CA PRO A 55 7.00 -4.16 -7.34
C PRO A 55 6.27 -5.33 -7.98
N CYS A 56 5.13 -5.08 -8.60
CA CYS A 56 4.52 -6.09 -9.45
C CYS A 56 5.27 -6.18 -10.78
N HIS A 57 5.56 -7.41 -11.23
CA HIS A 57 6.12 -7.69 -12.55
C HIS A 57 5.08 -8.25 -13.54
N TYR A 58 3.84 -8.44 -13.08
CA TYR A 58 2.77 -9.13 -13.82
C TYR A 58 1.70 -8.17 -14.35
N GLY A 59 2.06 -6.91 -14.57
CA GLY A 59 1.22 -5.93 -15.25
C GLY A 59 0.44 -4.95 -14.36
N ILE A 60 0.57 -5.02 -13.03
CA ILE A 60 0.08 -3.95 -12.15
C ILE A 60 1.08 -2.80 -12.18
N ASP A 61 0.61 -1.59 -12.48
CA ASP A 61 1.45 -0.38 -12.51
C ASP A 61 1.89 0.04 -11.10
N MET A 62 3.03 -0.48 -10.67
CA MET A 62 3.65 -0.17 -9.39
C MET A 62 4.91 0.68 -9.57
N SER A 63 5.17 1.52 -8.56
CA SER A 63 6.40 2.31 -8.48
C SER A 63 7.62 1.41 -8.20
N THR A 64 8.83 1.97 -8.28
CA THR A 64 10.05 1.25 -7.89
C THR A 64 10.07 0.99 -6.38
N LYS A 65 10.88 0.01 -5.92
CA LYS A 65 10.99 -0.34 -4.49
C LYS A 65 11.26 0.90 -3.64
N GLN A 66 12.19 1.75 -4.09
CA GLN A 66 12.62 2.96 -3.38
C GLN A 66 11.54 4.03 -3.26
N GLU A 67 10.54 4.02 -4.14
CA GLU A 67 9.42 4.96 -4.11
C GLU A 67 8.25 4.47 -3.24
N MET A 68 8.27 3.19 -2.82
CA MET A 68 7.21 2.64 -1.97
C MET A 68 7.40 3.09 -0.53
N VAL A 69 6.33 3.58 0.08
CA VAL A 69 6.39 4.10 1.46
C VAL A 69 6.75 3.01 2.46
N ALA A 70 6.39 1.75 2.18
CA ALA A 70 6.63 0.63 3.06
C ALA A 70 7.96 -0.10 2.79
N HIS A 71 8.78 0.35 1.84
CA HIS A 71 10.07 -0.27 1.60
C HIS A 71 11.03 0.01 2.77
N ASP A 72 11.55 -1.05 3.39
CA ASP A 72 12.47 -1.01 4.54
C ASP A 72 12.00 -0.16 5.73
N ARG A 73 10.69 0.00 5.89
CA ARG A 73 10.07 0.73 7.01
C ARG A 73 9.12 -0.11 7.83
N THR A 74 9.12 0.13 9.13
CA THR A 74 8.14 -0.34 10.11
C THR A 74 6.82 0.42 9.96
N VAL A 75 5.75 -0.10 10.56
CA VAL A 75 4.43 0.56 10.51
C VAL A 75 4.45 1.93 11.17
N ASP A 76 5.21 2.08 12.27
CA ASP A 76 5.32 3.34 13.01
C ASP A 76 6.06 4.40 12.19
N GLU A 77 7.16 4.03 11.52
CA GLU A 77 7.87 4.93 10.60
C GLU A 77 6.99 5.40 9.43
N ILE A 78 6.15 4.50 8.90
CA ILE A 78 5.19 4.86 7.86
C ILE A 78 4.12 5.82 8.43
N ALA A 79 3.61 5.56 9.65
CA ALA A 79 2.62 6.43 10.28
C ALA A 79 3.15 7.86 10.46
N GLU A 80 4.41 7.98 10.92
CA GLU A 80 5.12 9.25 11.04
C GLU A 80 5.29 9.95 9.69
N GLU A 81 5.73 9.22 8.65
CA GLU A 81 5.89 9.78 7.30
C GLU A 81 4.57 10.34 6.73
N LEU A 82 3.47 9.63 6.98
CA LEU A 82 2.11 10.02 6.58
C LEU A 82 1.50 11.13 7.46
N GLY A 83 2.04 11.35 8.65
CA GLY A 83 1.55 12.32 9.63
C GLY A 83 0.26 11.91 10.35
N CYS A 84 -0.01 10.60 10.45
CA CYS A 84 -1.20 10.06 11.12
C CYS A 84 -0.87 9.55 12.53
N ASP A 85 -1.86 9.50 13.42
CA ASP A 85 -1.66 9.13 14.84
C ASP A 85 -1.45 7.63 15.03
N SER A 86 -2.03 6.82 14.14
CA SER A 86 -1.76 5.39 14.09
C SER A 86 -2.04 4.85 12.70
N LEU A 87 -1.29 3.84 12.30
CA LEU A 87 -1.52 3.10 11.07
C LEU A 87 -1.67 1.62 11.41
N ALA A 88 -2.62 0.94 10.76
CA ALA A 88 -2.69 -0.51 10.77
C ALA A 88 -3.02 -1.04 9.38
N TYR A 89 -2.36 -2.12 9.01
CA TYR A 89 -2.60 -2.86 7.78
C TYR A 89 -3.34 -4.16 8.09
N LEU A 90 -4.14 -4.64 7.13
CA LEU A 90 -4.67 -5.99 7.18
C LEU A 90 -3.52 -7.00 7.10
N SER A 91 -3.57 -8.05 7.92
CA SER A 91 -2.58 -9.14 7.84
C SER A 91 -2.78 -9.96 6.57
N LEU A 92 -1.71 -10.59 6.07
CA LEU A 92 -1.82 -11.48 4.91
C LEU A 92 -2.77 -12.67 5.19
N GLU A 93 -2.72 -13.22 6.41
CA GLU A 93 -3.68 -14.22 6.89
C GLU A 93 -5.12 -13.70 6.84
N GLY A 94 -5.35 -12.47 7.30
CA GLY A 94 -6.67 -11.84 7.27
C GLY A 94 -7.18 -11.59 5.84
N VAL A 95 -6.30 -11.32 4.88
CA VAL A 95 -6.67 -11.27 3.45
C VAL A 95 -7.19 -12.63 2.99
N TYR A 96 -6.44 -13.72 3.26
CA TYR A 96 -6.84 -15.07 2.87
C TYR A 96 -8.15 -15.50 3.52
N GLU A 97 -8.34 -15.18 4.80
CA GLU A 97 -9.61 -15.38 5.50
C GLU A 97 -10.76 -14.64 4.80
N ALA A 98 -10.58 -13.35 4.51
CA ALA A 98 -11.61 -12.50 3.93
C ALA A 98 -12.06 -12.96 2.54
N ILE A 99 -11.11 -13.40 1.69
CA ILE A 99 -11.39 -13.87 0.33
C ILE A 99 -11.76 -15.35 0.28
N ARG A 100 -11.72 -16.07 1.42
CA ARG A 100 -11.88 -17.53 1.50
C ARG A 100 -10.93 -18.27 0.55
N GLY A 101 -9.69 -17.81 0.50
CA GLY A 101 -8.65 -18.32 -0.39
C GLY A 101 -7.49 -18.93 0.38
N GLU A 102 -6.64 -19.66 -0.34
CA GLU A 102 -5.44 -20.28 0.22
C GLU A 102 -4.19 -19.76 -0.47
N ARG A 103 -3.08 -19.73 0.28
CA ARG A 103 -1.76 -19.41 -0.28
C ARG A 103 -1.43 -20.39 -1.40
N GLY A 104 -1.02 -19.87 -2.55
CA GLY A 104 -0.75 -20.66 -3.77
C GLY A 104 -1.84 -20.60 -4.84
N THR A 105 -3.06 -20.17 -4.49
CA THR A 105 -4.12 -19.90 -5.48
C THR A 105 -4.19 -18.42 -5.91
N HIS A 106 -3.44 -17.57 -5.21
CA HIS A 106 -3.38 -16.12 -5.42
C HIS A 106 -1.93 -15.66 -5.40
N CYS A 107 -1.61 -14.62 -6.18
CA CYS A 107 -0.32 -13.96 -6.12
C CYS A 107 -0.27 -13.00 -4.91
N ASP A 108 0.67 -13.20 -4.00
CA ASP A 108 0.93 -12.34 -2.84
C ASP A 108 2.29 -11.60 -2.93
N ALA A 109 2.97 -11.70 -4.07
CA ALA A 109 4.37 -11.29 -4.25
C ALA A 109 4.63 -9.81 -3.94
N CYS A 110 3.64 -8.94 -4.15
CA CYS A 110 3.78 -7.51 -3.85
C CYS A 110 3.92 -7.24 -2.33
N PHE A 111 3.47 -8.20 -1.50
CA PHE A 111 3.56 -8.16 -0.04
C PHE A 111 4.71 -9.01 0.50
N THR A 112 4.94 -10.19 -0.10
CA THR A 112 5.88 -11.21 0.40
C THR A 112 7.26 -11.17 -0.27
N GLY A 113 7.32 -10.68 -1.51
CA GLY A 113 8.49 -10.81 -2.37
C GLY A 113 8.67 -12.21 -2.97
N GLU A 114 7.76 -13.15 -2.68
CA GLU A 114 7.80 -14.51 -3.22
C GLU A 114 7.02 -14.57 -4.54
N TYR A 115 7.76 -14.46 -5.63
CA TYR A 115 7.18 -14.49 -6.97
C TYR A 115 7.04 -15.93 -7.49
N PRO A 116 5.88 -16.32 -8.02
CA PRO A 116 5.62 -17.69 -8.50
C PRO A 116 6.38 -18.08 -9.78
N LEU A 117 6.89 -17.09 -10.54
CA LEU A 117 7.64 -17.36 -11.79
C LEU A 117 9.15 -17.26 -11.57
N GLU A 118 9.88 -18.24 -12.10
CA GLU A 118 11.34 -18.24 -12.07
C GLU A 118 11.93 -16.97 -12.71
N ARG A 119 13.11 -16.54 -12.22
CA ARG A 119 13.88 -15.36 -12.70
C ARG A 119 13.25 -13.98 -12.43
N THR A 120 12.23 -13.88 -11.59
CA THR A 120 11.67 -12.59 -11.16
C THR A 120 12.22 -12.06 -9.83
N ALA A 121 12.88 -12.91 -9.02
CA ALA A 121 13.41 -12.53 -7.71
C ALA A 121 14.46 -11.40 -7.78
N ASP A 122 15.30 -11.40 -8.82
CA ASP A 122 16.34 -10.38 -9.04
C ASP A 122 15.83 -9.14 -9.81
N ALA A 123 14.56 -9.15 -10.20
CA ALA A 123 14.04 -8.14 -11.08
C ALA A 123 13.62 -6.86 -10.32
N ASN A 124 13.93 -5.71 -10.91
CA ASN A 124 13.60 -4.40 -10.34
C ASN A 124 12.65 -3.64 -11.27
N GLY A 125 11.44 -3.39 -10.79
CA GLY A 125 10.43 -2.60 -11.50
C GLY A 125 9.53 -3.39 -12.43
N LYS A 126 8.47 -2.73 -12.91
CA LYS A 126 7.36 -3.38 -13.64
C LYS A 126 7.73 -3.99 -15.00
N PHE A 127 8.83 -3.54 -15.61
CA PHE A 127 9.27 -3.98 -16.94
C PHE A 127 10.21 -5.20 -16.91
N ALA A 128 10.43 -5.78 -15.73
CA ALA A 128 11.25 -6.96 -15.49
C ALA A 128 11.09 -8.11 -16.51
N LEU A 129 9.88 -8.34 -16.98
CA LEU A 129 9.54 -9.43 -17.89
C LEU A 129 9.47 -9.01 -19.36
N GLU A 130 9.56 -7.71 -19.66
CA GLU A 130 9.55 -7.20 -21.04
C GLU A 130 10.91 -7.35 -21.73
N GLU A 131 11.99 -7.52 -20.96
CA GLU A 131 13.35 -7.78 -21.47
C GLU A 131 13.69 -9.28 -21.62
N LEU A 132 12.77 -10.18 -21.24
CA LEU A 132 12.99 -11.61 -21.47
C LEU A 132 13.01 -11.86 -22.98
N ALA A 133 14.15 -12.35 -23.48
CA ALA A 133 14.29 -12.80 -24.84
C ALA A 133 13.13 -13.74 -25.16
N VAL A 134 12.29 -13.33 -26.11
CA VAL A 134 11.20 -14.13 -26.67
C VAL A 134 11.75 -15.53 -26.90
N VAL A 135 11.13 -16.53 -26.27
CA VAL A 135 11.50 -17.94 -26.43
C VAL A 135 11.68 -18.18 -27.92
N LYS A 136 12.91 -18.47 -28.36
CA LYS A 136 13.15 -18.87 -29.75
C LYS A 136 12.39 -20.18 -29.94
N SER A 137 11.31 -20.10 -30.71
CA SER A 137 10.58 -21.25 -31.28
C SER A 137 11.52 -22.15 -32.07
#